data_AF-M8AUH2-F1
#
_entry.id   AF-M8AUH2-F1
#
_cell.length_a   1.000
_cell.length_b   1.000
_cell.length_c   1.000
_cell.angle_alpha   90.00
_cell.angle_beta   90.00
_cell.angle_gamma   90.00
#
_symmetry.space_group_name_H-M   'P 1'
#
loop_
_entity.id
_entity.type
_entity.pdbx_description
1 polymer ?
#
loop_
_entity_poly.entity_id
_entity_poly.type
_entity_poly.pdbx_seq_one_letter_code
_entity_poly.pdbx_strand_id
1 'polypeptide(L)'
;MGWGISRLIGLKAAVLLAAAYFVHGLGMKVLSLPLIYTCLIAVLISIASHPSVDLPLLLGKASNGSFPLWSWVMFSPFLFFIHLFVLLRRFVKNEPLYTEIADGVYVGGWPSSVERLPPGEPAVIDCTCELPRSSTISENSYLCVATWDTRAPQPPQIESAVRWAVRKRSQNKPVYVHCAYAYYLY
;
A
#
# COMPACT_ATOMS: atom_id res chain seq x y z
N MET A 1 18.44 6.46 7.58
CA MET A 1 17.07 6.19 8.10
C MET A 1 16.07 6.98 7.28
N GLY A 2 15.28 6.30 6.44
CA GLY A 2 14.25 6.96 5.62
C GLY A 2 13.16 7.58 6.48
N TRP A 3 12.52 8.65 5.98
CA TRP A 3 11.35 9.23 6.64
C TRP A 3 10.18 8.23 6.58
N GLY A 4 9.58 7.91 7.72
CA GLY A 4 8.37 7.06 7.77
C GLY A 4 7.17 7.74 7.11
N ILE A 5 6.22 6.94 6.61
CA ILE A 5 5.03 7.44 5.89
C ILE A 5 4.26 8.51 6.70
N SER A 6 4.11 8.33 8.01
CA SER A 6 3.44 9.29 8.88
C SER A 6 4.03 10.70 8.80
N ARG A 7 5.36 10.83 8.79
CA ARG A 7 6.05 12.13 8.69
C ARG A 7 5.94 12.73 7.30
N LEU A 8 6.09 11.91 6.26
CA LEU A 8 5.95 12.36 4.86
C LEU A 8 4.55 12.90 4.57
N ILE A 9 3.53 12.16 5.00
CA ILE A 9 2.13 12.56 4.84
C ILE A 9 1.80 13.77 5.74
N GLY A 10 2.36 13.84 6.96
CA GLY A 10 2.21 15.00 7.83
C GLY A 10 2.79 16.28 7.23
N LEU A 11 3.98 16.21 6.62
CA LEU A 11 4.58 17.34 5.90
C LEU A 11 3.71 17.75 4.70
N LYS A 12 3.20 16.78 3.93
CA LYS A 12 2.26 17.05 2.83
C LYS A 12 1.00 17.77 3.32
N ALA A 13 0.46 17.37 4.47
CA ALA A 13 -0.69 18.04 5.07
C ALA A 13 -0.38 19.51 5.41
N ALA A 14 0.79 19.80 6.01
CA ALA A 14 1.20 21.17 6.32
C ALA A 14 1.32 22.05 5.06
N VAL A 15 1.91 21.51 3.98
CA VAL A 15 2.02 22.23 2.69
C VAL A 15 0.65 22.48 2.08
N LEU A 16 -0.25 21.49 2.10
CA LEU A 16 -1.62 21.64 1.60
C LEU A 16 -2.42 22.68 2.40
N LEU A 17 -2.24 22.73 3.72
CA LEU A 17 -2.88 23.73 4.57
C LEU A 17 -2.39 25.15 4.25
N ALA A 18 -1.07 25.34 4.09
CA ALA A 18 -0.51 26.63 3.72
C ALA A 18 -1.00 27.09 2.33
N ALA A 19 -1.04 26.18 1.35
CA ALA A 19 -1.58 26.44 0.03
C ALA A 19 -3.07 26.80 0.10
N ALA A 20 -3.87 26.08 0.88
CA ALA A 20 -5.29 26.36 1.07
C ALA A 20 -5.53 27.75 1.68
N TYR A 21 -4.75 28.11 2.71
CA TYR A 21 -4.81 29.43 3.35
C TYR A 21 -4.49 30.55 2.36
N PHE A 22 -3.43 30.39 1.56
CA PHE A 22 -3.04 31.36 0.54
C PHE A 22 -4.13 31.52 -0.53
N VAL A 23 -4.64 30.41 -1.09
CA VAL A 23 -5.72 30.40 -2.07
C VAL A 23 -7.00 31.03 -1.53
N HIS A 24 -7.32 30.79 -0.26
CA HIS A 24 -8.45 31.39 0.41
C HIS A 24 -8.30 32.92 0.56
N GLY A 25 -7.10 33.39 0.93
CA GLY A 25 -6.77 34.81 1.02
C GLY A 25 -6.86 35.56 -0.31
N LEU A 26 -6.65 34.87 -1.43
CA LEU A 26 -6.86 35.39 -2.80
C LEU A 26 -8.34 35.47 -3.21
N GLY A 27 -9.28 35.14 -2.32
CA GLY A 27 -10.72 35.15 -2.60
C GLY A 27 -11.25 33.91 -3.33
N MET A 28 -10.38 32.95 -3.67
CA MET A 28 -10.73 31.73 -4.41
C MET A 28 -11.28 30.62 -3.48
N LYS A 29 -12.35 30.92 -2.75
CA LYS A 29 -12.89 30.04 -1.69
C LYS A 29 -13.26 28.63 -2.19
N VAL A 30 -13.85 28.52 -3.37
CA VAL A 30 -14.26 27.24 -3.97
C VAL A 30 -13.05 26.33 -4.20
N LEU A 31 -11.91 26.89 -4.65
CA LEU A 31 -10.68 26.13 -4.89
C LEU A 31 -9.97 25.73 -3.59
N SER A 32 -10.19 26.47 -2.50
CA SER A 32 -9.61 26.13 -1.19
C SER A 32 -10.25 24.89 -0.55
N LEU A 33 -11.53 24.60 -0.83
CA LEU A 33 -12.26 23.47 -0.25
C LEU A 33 -11.63 22.09 -0.54
N PRO A 34 -11.31 21.71 -1.79
CA PRO A 34 -10.67 20.42 -2.06
C PRO A 34 -9.26 20.31 -1.46
N LEU A 35 -8.53 21.43 -1.32
CA LEU A 35 -7.22 21.47 -0.66
C LEU A 35 -7.35 21.20 0.85
N ILE A 36 -8.32 21.82 1.51
CA ILE A 36 -8.64 21.58 2.93
C ILE A 36 -9.06 20.12 3.12
N TYR A 37 -9.94 19.60 2.26
CA TYR A 37 -10.35 18.19 2.31
C TYR A 37 -9.15 17.24 2.20
N THR A 38 -8.28 17.45 1.20
CA THR A 38 -7.07 16.65 1.02
C THR A 38 -6.13 16.77 2.22
N CYS A 39 -6.03 17.96 2.82
CA CYS A 39 -5.27 18.18 4.05
C CYS A 39 -5.83 17.36 5.22
N LEU A 40 -7.14 17.39 5.46
CA LEU A 40 -7.78 16.63 6.55
C LEU A 40 -7.55 15.13 6.39
N ILE A 41 -7.71 14.60 5.18
CA ILE A 41 -7.41 13.20 4.87
C ILE A 41 -5.93 12.89 5.11
N ALA A 42 -5.01 13.77 4.70
CA ALA A 42 -3.58 13.58 4.95
C ALA A 42 -3.25 13.57 6.46
N VAL A 43 -3.83 14.47 7.26
CA VAL A 43 -3.67 14.45 8.73
C VAL A 43 -4.16 13.12 9.31
N LEU A 44 -5.35 12.66 8.90
CA LEU A 44 -5.92 11.40 9.38
C LEU A 44 -5.01 10.20 9.05
N ILE A 45 -4.50 10.11 7.83
CA ILE A 45 -3.55 9.06 7.42
C ILE A 45 -2.22 9.18 8.16
N SER A 46 -1.72 10.39 8.40
CA SER A 46 -0.49 10.64 9.16
C SER A 46 -0.61 10.09 10.59
N ILE A 47 -1.74 10.35 11.26
CA ILE A 47 -2.04 9.83 12.60
C ILE A 47 -2.20 8.32 12.56
N ALA A 48 -3.00 7.77 11.66
CA ALA A 48 -3.28 6.33 11.59
C ALA A 48 -2.04 5.50 11.25
N SER A 49 -1.09 6.06 10.51
CA SER A 49 0.19 5.41 10.18
C SER A 49 1.31 5.70 11.18
N HIS A 50 1.05 6.47 12.25
CA HIS A 50 2.02 6.76 13.30
C HIS A 50 2.36 5.47 14.09
N PRO A 51 3.62 5.25 14.54
CA PRO A 51 4.02 3.98 15.17
C PRO A 51 3.19 3.63 16.41
N SER A 52 2.73 4.65 17.13
CA SER A 52 1.97 4.50 18.36
C SER A 52 0.49 4.17 18.13
N VAL A 53 -0.02 4.37 16.91
CA VAL A 53 -1.43 4.14 16.55
C VAL A 53 -1.56 2.90 15.68
N ASP A 54 -0.76 2.83 14.61
CA ASP A 54 -0.65 1.70 13.67
C ASP A 54 -2.00 1.04 13.32
N LEU A 55 -2.89 1.81 12.67
CA LEU A 55 -4.24 1.38 12.31
C LEU A 55 -4.35 1.11 10.80
N PRO A 56 -3.81 -0.01 10.27
CA PRO A 56 -3.84 -0.34 8.83
C PRO A 56 -5.26 -0.64 8.32
N LEU A 57 -6.22 -0.89 9.21
CA LEU A 57 -7.61 -1.15 8.84
C LEU A 57 -8.40 0.13 8.48
N LEU A 58 -7.82 1.32 8.67
CA LEU A 58 -8.50 2.60 8.43
C LEU A 58 -9.11 2.70 7.02
N LEU A 59 -8.38 2.23 6.01
CA LEU A 59 -8.82 2.27 4.61
C LEU A 59 -9.89 1.22 4.30
N GLY A 60 -10.24 0.35 5.24
CA GLY A 60 -11.29 -0.66 5.06
C GLY A 60 -10.92 -1.75 4.05
N LYS A 61 -9.63 -1.99 3.82
CA LYS A 61 -9.18 -3.08 2.93
C LYS A 61 -9.65 -4.41 3.49
N ALA A 62 -10.46 -5.13 2.70
CA ALA A 62 -10.98 -6.42 3.08
C ALA A 62 -9.89 -7.51 3.02
N SER A 63 -10.14 -8.66 3.63
CA SER A 63 -9.23 -9.81 3.61
C SER A 63 -8.97 -10.35 2.20
N ASN A 64 -9.93 -10.18 1.27
CA ASN A 64 -9.77 -10.48 -0.15
C ASN A 64 -9.05 -9.36 -0.94
N GLY A 65 -8.57 -8.32 -0.26
CA GLY A 65 -7.79 -7.22 -0.84
C GLY A 65 -8.60 -6.21 -1.64
N SER A 66 -9.93 -6.26 -1.56
CA SER A 66 -10.81 -5.26 -2.16
C SER A 66 -11.04 -4.07 -1.22
N PHE A 67 -11.39 -2.92 -1.80
CA PHE A 67 -11.81 -1.74 -1.05
C PHE A 67 -13.30 -1.50 -1.26
N PRO A 68 -14.05 -1.18 -0.19
CA PRO A 68 -15.44 -0.77 -0.32
C PRO A 68 -15.54 0.59 -1.01
N LEU A 69 -16.67 0.86 -1.68
CA LEU A 69 -16.87 2.10 -2.44
C LEU A 69 -16.71 3.36 -1.59
N TRP A 70 -17.14 3.32 -0.32
CA TRP A 70 -16.98 4.45 0.59
C TRP A 70 -15.51 4.81 0.84
N SER A 71 -14.61 3.81 0.85
CA SER A 71 -13.18 4.03 1.03
C SER A 71 -12.58 4.74 -0.19
N TRP A 72 -12.97 4.32 -1.38
CA TRP A 72 -12.59 5.00 -2.61
C TRP A 72 -13.04 6.45 -2.65
N VAL A 73 -14.26 6.75 -2.19
CA VAL A 73 -14.76 8.14 -2.16
C VAL A 73 -14.03 8.98 -1.11
N MET A 74 -13.99 8.50 0.13
CA MET A 74 -13.43 9.23 1.27
C MET A 74 -11.90 9.38 1.18
N PHE A 75 -11.19 8.31 0.82
CA PHE A 75 -9.74 8.29 0.75
C PHE A 75 -9.20 8.48 -0.66
N SER A 76 -10.04 8.87 -1.64
CA SER A 76 -9.63 9.12 -3.03
C SER A 76 -8.35 9.94 -3.17
N PRO A 77 -8.12 11.05 -2.43
CA PRO A 77 -6.91 11.87 -2.65
C PRO A 77 -5.63 11.14 -2.23
N PHE A 78 -5.74 10.22 -1.26
CA PHE A 78 -4.61 9.42 -0.78
C PHE A 78 -4.39 8.17 -1.64
N LEU A 79 -5.46 7.40 -1.90
CA LEU A 79 -5.39 6.17 -2.70
C LEU A 79 -4.90 6.46 -4.11
N PHE A 80 -5.46 7.49 -4.77
CA PHE A 80 -5.01 7.89 -6.10
C PHE A 80 -3.56 8.33 -6.10
N PHE A 81 -3.15 9.10 -5.08
CA PHE A 81 -1.77 9.55 -4.94
C PHE A 81 -0.78 8.38 -4.81
N ILE A 82 -1.07 7.41 -3.94
CA ILE A 82 -0.19 6.24 -3.76
C ILE A 82 -0.12 5.42 -5.05
N HIS A 83 -1.26 5.16 -5.69
CA HIS A 83 -1.30 4.41 -6.95
C HIS A 83 -0.45 5.08 -8.03
N LEU A 84 -0.64 6.40 -8.21
CA LEU A 84 0.15 7.18 -9.15
C LEU A 84 1.63 7.19 -8.78
N PHE A 85 1.96 7.32 -7.50
CA PHE A 85 3.34 7.34 -7.03
C PHE A 85 4.03 5.98 -7.25
N VAL A 86 3.36 4.86 -7.01
CA VAL A 86 3.88 3.52 -7.32
C VAL A 86 4.12 3.35 -8.82
N LEU A 87 3.19 3.80 -9.66
CA LEU A 87 3.36 3.76 -11.12
C LEU A 87 4.55 4.63 -11.56
N LEU A 88 4.60 5.90 -11.15
CA LEU A 88 5.67 6.84 -11.51
C LEU A 88 7.03 6.36 -11.02
N ARG A 89 7.13 5.89 -9.78
CA ARG A 89 8.38 5.39 -9.23
C ARG A 89 8.91 4.21 -10.03
N ARG A 90 8.04 3.32 -10.51
CA ARG A 90 8.43 2.20 -11.38
C ARG A 90 8.84 2.65 -12.78
N PHE A 91 8.21 3.68 -13.33
CA PHE A 91 8.67 4.24 -14.60
C PHE A 91 10.06 4.85 -14.50
N VAL A 92 10.38 5.48 -13.37
CA VAL A 92 11.71 6.08 -13.13
C VAL A 92 12.75 5.04 -12.75
N LYS A 93 12.36 4.06 -11.93
CA LYS A 93 13.25 3.01 -11.44
C LYS A 93 13.02 1.71 -12.21
N ASN A 94 14.00 1.35 -13.03
CA ASN A 94 14.04 0.08 -13.77
C ASN A 94 14.37 -1.11 -12.84
N GLU A 95 13.68 -1.22 -11.70
CA GLU A 95 13.85 -2.27 -10.70
C GLU A 95 13.19 -3.58 -11.18
N PRO A 96 13.76 -4.76 -10.87
CA PRO A 96 13.14 -6.04 -11.23
C PRO A 96 11.75 -6.14 -10.60
N LEU A 97 10.77 -6.63 -11.37
CA LEU A 97 9.36 -6.77 -10.92
C LEU A 97 9.24 -7.61 -9.64
N TYR A 98 10.04 -8.67 -9.58
CA TYR A 98 10.19 -9.57 -8.45
C TYR A 98 11.56 -10.23 -8.51
N THR A 99 12.03 -10.73 -7.37
CA THR A 99 13.26 -11.51 -7.22
C THR A 99 12.95 -12.81 -6.51
N GLU A 100 13.52 -13.91 -7.00
CA GLU A 100 13.47 -15.20 -6.32
C GLU A 100 14.52 -15.22 -5.22
N ILE A 101 14.08 -15.41 -3.98
CA ILE A 101 14.95 -15.44 -2.80
C ILE A 101 15.23 -16.87 -2.32
N ALA A 102 14.37 -17.81 -2.69
CA ALA A 102 14.50 -19.23 -2.47
C ALA A 102 13.62 -19.95 -3.50
N ASP A 103 13.86 -21.24 -3.71
CA ASP A 103 13.13 -22.07 -4.67
C ASP A 103 11.59 -21.90 -4.55
N GLY A 104 10.97 -21.30 -5.56
CA GLY A 104 9.53 -21.04 -5.61
C GLY A 104 9.04 -19.98 -4.60
N VAL A 105 9.94 -19.13 -4.09
CA VAL A 105 9.62 -18.01 -3.18
C VAL A 105 10.15 -16.70 -3.76
N TYR A 106 9.21 -15.82 -4.07
CA TYR A 106 9.46 -14.56 -4.74
C TYR A 106 9.11 -13.38 -3.84
N VAL A 107 9.89 -12.30 -3.94
CA VAL A 107 9.62 -11.02 -3.28
C VAL A 107 9.60 -9.91 -4.31
N GLY A 108 8.63 -9.00 -4.25
CA GLY A 108 8.52 -7.94 -5.24
C GLY A 108 7.55 -6.82 -4.89
N GLY A 109 7.34 -5.93 -5.86
CA GLY A 109 6.39 -4.82 -5.73
C GLY A 109 4.96 -5.24 -6.06
N TRP A 110 3.99 -4.44 -5.65
CA TRP A 110 2.58 -4.60 -6.00
C TRP A 110 2.32 -5.03 -7.47
N PRO A 111 1.73 -6.20 -7.73
CA PRO A 111 1.54 -6.73 -9.09
C PRO A 111 0.23 -6.19 -9.67
N SER A 112 0.28 -5.08 -10.40
CA SER A 112 -0.96 -4.51 -10.98
C SER A 112 -1.47 -5.24 -12.24
N SER A 113 -0.78 -6.28 -12.73
CA SER A 113 -1.19 -7.12 -13.87
C SER A 113 -0.57 -8.52 -13.80
N VAL A 114 -1.10 -9.48 -14.57
CA VAL A 114 -0.60 -10.89 -14.63
C VAL A 114 0.86 -10.96 -15.03
N GLU A 115 1.27 -10.16 -16.00
CA GLU A 115 2.65 -10.10 -16.52
C GLU A 115 3.67 -9.72 -15.44
N ARG A 116 3.20 -9.20 -14.30
CA ARG A 116 4.01 -8.78 -13.16
C ARG A 116 3.98 -9.78 -12.02
N LEU A 117 3.36 -10.94 -12.20
CA LEU A 117 3.38 -12.05 -11.26
C LEU A 117 4.49 -13.04 -11.64
N PRO A 118 5.13 -13.66 -10.64
CA PRO A 118 5.97 -14.83 -10.87
C PRO A 118 5.22 -15.95 -11.61
N PRO A 119 5.93 -16.83 -12.34
CA PRO A 119 5.31 -17.95 -13.03
C PRO A 119 4.64 -18.94 -12.05
N GLY A 120 3.73 -19.76 -12.58
CA GLY A 120 3.15 -20.88 -11.83
C GLY A 120 1.98 -20.55 -10.90
N GLU A 121 1.23 -19.48 -11.18
CA GLU A 121 0.05 -19.04 -10.39
C GLU A 121 0.33 -18.92 -8.88
N PRO A 122 1.22 -18.00 -8.49
CA PRO A 122 1.72 -17.93 -7.13
C PRO A 122 0.61 -17.60 -6.13
N ALA A 123 0.76 -18.15 -4.93
CA ALA A 123 0.05 -17.72 -3.74
C ALA A 123 0.62 -16.39 -3.25
N VAL A 124 -0.20 -15.35 -3.24
CA VAL A 124 0.21 -13.98 -2.99
C VAL A 124 -0.03 -13.58 -1.54
N ILE A 125 1.01 -13.08 -0.89
CA ILE A 125 0.96 -12.41 0.42
C ILE A 125 1.16 -10.93 0.18
N ASP A 126 0.11 -10.15 0.49
CA ASP A 126 0.08 -8.70 0.30
C ASP A 126 0.33 -8.01 1.63
N CYS A 127 1.48 -7.34 1.74
CA CYS A 127 1.89 -6.60 2.93
C CYS A 127 1.52 -5.11 2.85
N THR A 128 0.49 -4.73 2.10
CA THR A 128 0.04 -3.34 1.96
C THR A 128 -1.39 -3.18 2.48
N CYS A 129 -1.69 -2.01 3.05
CA CYS A 129 -3.06 -1.64 3.42
C CYS A 129 -3.71 -0.70 2.40
N GLU A 130 -2.90 -0.11 1.52
CA GLU A 130 -3.25 0.99 0.63
C GLU A 130 -3.40 0.61 -0.84
N LEU A 131 -2.93 -0.57 -1.26
CA LEU A 131 -3.03 -1.05 -2.65
C LEU A 131 -4.03 -2.20 -2.76
N PRO A 132 -4.89 -2.24 -3.80
CA PRO A 132 -5.88 -3.29 -3.95
C PRO A 132 -5.27 -4.57 -4.53
N ARG A 133 -5.89 -5.71 -4.26
CA ARG A 133 -5.59 -6.96 -4.98
C ARG A 133 -5.83 -6.78 -6.48
N SER A 134 -4.92 -7.29 -7.32
CA SER A 134 -5.19 -7.42 -8.76
C SER A 134 -6.33 -8.42 -8.99
N SER A 135 -7.28 -8.04 -9.85
CA SER A 135 -8.42 -8.90 -10.26
C SER A 135 -7.97 -10.26 -10.79
N THR A 136 -6.73 -10.36 -11.27
CA THR A 136 -6.12 -11.54 -11.85
C THR A 136 -5.66 -12.58 -10.82
N ILE A 137 -5.54 -12.21 -9.54
CA ILE A 137 -5.13 -13.10 -8.46
C ILE A 137 -6.39 -13.74 -7.87
N SER A 138 -6.49 -15.07 -7.85
CA SER A 138 -7.62 -15.74 -7.19
C SER A 138 -7.67 -15.41 -5.69
N GLU A 139 -8.86 -15.20 -5.13
CA GLU A 139 -9.05 -14.97 -3.69
C GLU A 139 -8.53 -16.14 -2.86
N ASN A 140 -8.62 -17.37 -3.37
CA ASN A 140 -8.10 -18.57 -2.70
C ASN A 140 -6.57 -18.62 -2.66
N SER A 141 -5.89 -17.83 -3.48
CA SER A 141 -4.43 -17.72 -3.56
C SER A 141 -3.97 -16.36 -3.03
N TYR A 142 -4.76 -15.66 -2.22
CA TYR A 142 -4.44 -14.33 -1.71
C TYR A 142 -4.55 -14.26 -0.19
N LEU A 143 -3.57 -13.64 0.45
CA LEU A 143 -3.57 -13.35 1.88
C LEU A 143 -3.20 -11.88 2.08
N CYS A 144 -4.13 -11.10 2.63
CA CYS A 144 -3.85 -9.72 3.03
C CYS A 144 -3.23 -9.68 4.44
N VAL A 145 -2.02 -9.16 4.55
CA VAL A 145 -1.35 -8.77 5.80
C VAL A 145 -1.26 -7.25 5.82
N ALA A 146 -2.41 -6.60 6.04
CA ALA A 146 -2.55 -5.15 5.90
C ALA A 146 -1.55 -4.42 6.83
N THR A 147 -0.63 -3.70 6.21
CA THR A 147 0.45 -2.96 6.89
C THR A 147 0.67 -1.65 6.15
N TRP A 148 0.93 -0.57 6.88
CA TRP A 148 1.32 0.70 6.28
C TRP A 148 2.72 0.60 5.66
N ASP A 149 2.97 1.33 4.57
CA ASP A 149 4.34 1.50 4.08
C ASP A 149 5.26 2.01 5.20
N THR A 150 6.52 1.56 5.21
CA THR A 150 7.50 1.78 6.31
C THR A 150 7.15 1.13 7.67
N ARG A 151 6.10 0.29 7.74
CA ARG A 151 5.79 -0.56 8.90
C ARG A 151 6.06 -2.02 8.63
N ALA A 152 6.18 -2.79 9.71
CA ALA A 152 6.27 -4.24 9.68
C ALA A 152 5.00 -4.84 10.28
N PRO A 153 4.51 -5.97 9.75
CA PRO A 153 3.45 -6.73 10.41
C PRO A 153 3.86 -7.16 11.82
N GLN A 154 2.89 -7.37 12.68
CA GLN A 154 3.14 -7.88 14.03
C GLN A 154 3.64 -9.34 13.97
N PRO A 155 4.47 -9.79 14.94
CA PRO A 155 5.02 -11.14 14.91
C PRO A 155 3.99 -12.28 14.70
N PRO A 156 2.79 -12.25 15.33
CA PRO A 156 1.76 -13.27 15.08
C PRO A 156 1.22 -13.26 13.65
N GLN A 157 1.16 -12.09 13.00
CA GLN A 157 0.74 -11.96 11.61
C GLN A 157 1.79 -12.55 10.66
N ILE A 158 3.07 -12.31 10.96
CA ILE A 158 4.19 -12.92 10.23
C ILE A 158 4.11 -14.44 10.34
N GLU A 159 3.94 -14.97 11.56
CA GLU A 159 3.85 -16.41 11.79
C GLU A 159 2.65 -17.03 11.04
N SER A 160 1.48 -16.39 11.09
CA SER A 160 0.30 -16.83 10.35
C SER A 160 0.54 -16.84 8.84
N ALA A 161 1.19 -15.80 8.30
CA ALA A 161 1.52 -15.67 6.89
C ALA A 161 2.53 -16.74 6.44
N VAL A 162 3.54 -17.02 7.26
CA VAL A 162 4.51 -18.10 7.00
C VAL A 162 3.82 -19.46 7.01
N ARG A 163 2.99 -19.76 8.01
CA ARG A 163 2.23 -21.03 8.04
C ARG A 163 1.32 -21.18 6.83
N TRP A 164 0.69 -20.09 6.38
CA TRP A 164 -0.12 -20.08 5.16
C TRP A 164 0.72 -20.34 3.91
N ALA A 165 1.88 -19.68 3.78
CA ALA A 165 2.82 -19.88 2.68
C ALA A 165 3.28 -21.35 2.60
N VAL A 166 3.67 -21.95 3.72
CA VAL A 166 4.09 -23.35 3.80
C VAL A 166 3.00 -24.29 3.30
N ARG A 167 1.74 -24.07 3.69
CA ARG A 167 0.59 -24.86 3.19
C ARG A 167 0.36 -24.70 1.69
N LYS A 168 0.63 -23.53 1.11
CA LYS A 168 0.52 -23.31 -0.34
C LYS A 168 1.65 -23.99 -1.09
N ARG A 169 2.88 -23.95 -0.55
CA ARG A 169 4.03 -24.67 -1.11
C ARG A 169 3.84 -26.18 -1.09
N SER A 170 3.23 -26.75 -0.06
CA SER A 170 2.90 -28.20 -0.04
C SER A 170 1.86 -28.59 -1.11
N GLN A 171 1.21 -27.63 -1.76
CA GLN A 171 0.31 -27.81 -2.90
C GLN A 171 1.02 -27.52 -4.24
N ASN A 172 2.35 -27.48 -4.26
CA ASN A 172 3.17 -27.10 -5.41
C ASN A 172 2.87 -25.71 -5.98
N LYS A 173 2.36 -24.79 -5.13
CA LYS A 173 2.17 -23.39 -5.52
C LYS A 173 3.38 -22.55 -5.10
N PRO A 174 3.99 -21.78 -6.01
CA PRO A 174 4.98 -20.78 -5.63
C PRO A 174 4.36 -19.72 -4.71
N VAL A 175 5.19 -19.04 -3.92
CA VAL A 175 4.74 -17.98 -3.02
C VAL A 175 5.31 -16.65 -3.47
N TYR A 176 4.46 -15.63 -3.57
CA TYR A 176 4.86 -14.27 -3.89
C TYR A 176 4.51 -13.34 -2.73
N VAL A 177 5.52 -12.76 -2.09
CA VAL A 177 5.34 -11.76 -1.04
C VAL A 177 5.59 -10.39 -1.64
N HIS A 178 4.62 -9.48 -1.54
CA HIS A 178 4.82 -8.13 -2.05
C HIS A 178 4.51 -7.04 -1.03
N CYS A 179 5.20 -5.92 -1.22
CA CYS A 179 4.89 -4.63 -0.60
C CYS A 179 4.58 -3.61 -1.72
N ALA A 180 4.53 -2.32 -1.41
CA ALA A 180 4.34 -1.28 -2.42
C ALA A 180 5.53 -1.21 -3.40
N TYR A 181 6.77 -1.21 -2.88
CA TYR A 181 7.98 -0.91 -3.64
C TYR A 181 9.07 -1.98 -3.63
N ALA A 182 8.90 -3.11 -2.93
CA ALA A 182 9.97 -4.09 -2.66
C ALA A 182 11.33 -3.43 -2.37
N TYR A 183 11.48 -2.87 -1.17
CA TYR A 183 12.81 -2.46 -0.73
C TYR A 183 13.67 -3.72 -0.54
N TYR A 184 14.65 -3.89 -1.43
CA TYR A 184 15.78 -4.80 -1.21
C TYR A 184 16.51 -4.34 0.05
N LEU A 185 16.44 -5.14 1.11
CA LEU A 185 17.47 -5.12 2.16
C LEU A 185 18.74 -5.70 1.51
N TYR A 186 19.57 -4.82 0.97
CA TYR A 186 21.00 -5.06 0.85
C TYR A 186 21.68 -4.56 2.13
#